data_AF-A0A9Y4U0X4-F1
#
_entry.id   AF-A0A9Y4U0X4-F1
#
_cell.length_a   1.000
_cell.length_b   1.000
_cell.length_c   1.000
_cell.angle_alpha   90.00
_cell.angle_beta   90.00
_cell.angle_gamma   90.00
#
_symmetry.space_group_name_H-M   'P 1'
#
loop_
_entity.id
_entity.type
_entity.pdbx_description
1 polymer ?
#
loop_
_entity_poly.entity_id
_entity_poly.type
_entity_poly.pdbx_seq_one_letter_code
_entity_poly.pdbx_strand_id
1 'polypeptide(L)'
;MSSSLLVKTLEDLSLDSGYVAGDPCPSLSLSSSGRSRQSPPHTSTPHRGSWWQHAGSLYSRNGSWDTVSTLPEDAADILAKCPCLPELEEYPWTEQELREVVRKVVSSDASFTGDAVHRLSVLLRRALVRISREAQRLSELHRRCTRLEVQSAVRLVLSWGLAEKCVSSAVKAVSLHCMTSGDTARQQGKSARCGLTLSVGRFFRWMVETRVSVRVHEYAAVCLTACVESLAEEVAGRGLQAARLAAELEGGPVDGVTCCPVTAELLDGAVNNDAELWGLLQAYEHLICGKNAN
;
A
#
# COMPACT_ATOMS: atom_id res chain seq x y z
N MET A 1 -44.03 2.95 -41.67
CA MET A 1 -43.76 2.00 -42.76
C MET A 1 -42.39 2.40 -43.33
N SER A 2 -41.32 1.64 -43.33
CA SER A 2 -41.03 0.28 -42.90
C SER A 2 -39.53 0.19 -42.58
N SER A 3 -39.21 -0.72 -41.68
CA SER A 3 -37.92 -1.21 -41.21
C SER A 3 -37.05 -1.91 -42.28
N SER A 4 -35.72 -1.88 -42.12
CA SER A 4 -34.94 -3.13 -42.07
C SER A 4 -33.58 -2.96 -41.36
N LEU A 5 -33.42 -3.75 -40.29
CA LEU A 5 -32.15 -4.27 -39.80
C LEU A 5 -31.69 -5.38 -40.74
N LEU A 6 -30.39 -5.59 -40.93
CA LEU A 6 -29.84 -6.92 -41.19
C LEU A 6 -28.36 -6.98 -40.76
N VAL A 7 -28.04 -8.14 -40.21
CA VAL A 7 -26.93 -8.51 -39.32
C VAL A 7 -26.30 -9.79 -39.89
N LYS A 8 -25.02 -10.06 -39.56
CA LYS A 8 -24.20 -11.31 -39.72
C LYS A 8 -23.54 -11.53 -41.10
N THR A 9 -22.36 -12.15 -41.28
CA THR A 9 -21.46 -13.09 -40.51
C THR A 9 -20.10 -13.15 -41.24
N LEU A 10 -18.93 -13.18 -40.58
CA LEU A 10 -18.13 -14.32 -40.05
C LEU A 10 -17.72 -15.40 -41.10
N GLU A 11 -16.39 -15.58 -41.22
CA GLU A 11 -15.62 -16.71 -41.84
C GLU A 11 -15.75 -16.83 -43.38
N ASP A 12 -14.68 -16.93 -44.19
CA ASP A 12 -13.61 -17.94 -44.09
C ASP A 12 -12.46 -17.66 -45.12
N LEU A 13 -11.24 -18.15 -44.81
CA LEU A 13 -10.10 -18.51 -45.71
C LEU A 13 -9.33 -17.38 -46.44
N SER A 14 -7.99 -17.28 -46.37
CA SER A 14 -7.00 -18.34 -46.56
C SER A 14 -5.60 -17.97 -46.05
N LEU A 15 -4.83 -19.03 -45.76
CA LEU A 15 -3.47 -19.05 -45.22
C LEU A 15 -2.37 -18.88 -46.29
N ASP A 16 -1.27 -18.26 -45.83
CA ASP A 16 0.16 -18.54 -46.10
C ASP A 16 0.82 -18.25 -47.46
N SER A 17 1.85 -17.38 -47.45
CA SER A 17 3.24 -17.74 -47.81
C SER A 17 4.17 -16.54 -47.83
N GLY A 18 5.33 -16.64 -47.17
CA GLY A 18 6.48 -15.79 -47.49
C GLY A 18 7.48 -15.53 -46.37
N TYR A 19 8.11 -16.57 -45.83
CA TYR A 19 9.31 -16.46 -45.01
C TYR A 19 10.45 -15.78 -45.79
N VAL A 20 11.01 -14.69 -45.27
CA VAL A 20 12.40 -14.28 -45.53
C VAL A 20 13.04 -13.92 -44.20
N ALA A 21 13.99 -14.74 -43.78
CA ALA A 21 14.88 -14.48 -42.67
C ALA A 21 16.00 -13.52 -43.13
N GLY A 22 16.31 -12.52 -42.30
CA GLY A 22 17.42 -11.60 -42.53
C GLY A 22 17.69 -10.70 -41.33
N ASP A 23 18.59 -11.19 -40.47
CA ASP A 23 19.42 -10.58 -39.42
C ASP A 23 18.95 -9.39 -38.53
N PRO A 24 19.27 -9.43 -37.21
CA PRO A 24 18.87 -8.42 -36.24
C PRO A 24 19.75 -7.17 -36.26
N CYS A 25 19.13 -6.02 -36.51
CA CYS A 25 19.71 -4.71 -36.25
C CYS A 25 20.04 -4.54 -34.74
N PRO A 26 21.24 -4.09 -34.37
CA PRO A 26 21.51 -3.67 -32.99
C PRO A 26 20.82 -2.34 -32.73
N SER A 27 19.96 -2.30 -31.71
CA SER A 27 19.27 -1.10 -31.27
C SER A 27 20.25 -0.04 -30.76
N LEU A 28 20.15 1.14 -31.36
CA LEU A 28 20.90 2.35 -31.03
C LEU A 28 20.58 2.78 -29.59
N SER A 29 21.59 2.71 -28.72
CA SER A 29 21.55 3.34 -27.40
C SER A 29 21.91 4.83 -27.54
N LEU A 30 20.91 5.71 -27.47
CA LEU A 30 21.12 7.15 -27.36
C LEU A 30 21.52 7.50 -25.92
N SER A 31 22.82 7.53 -25.64
CA SER A 31 23.38 8.18 -24.45
C SER A 31 23.91 9.55 -24.85
N SER A 32 23.24 10.62 -24.39
CA SER A 32 23.79 11.97 -24.39
C SER A 32 24.09 12.39 -22.94
N SER A 33 25.37 12.46 -22.61
CA SER A 33 25.84 13.18 -21.42
C SER A 33 27.25 13.70 -21.71
N GLY A 34 27.31 14.98 -22.07
CA GLY A 34 28.56 15.73 -22.17
C GLY A 34 29.17 15.94 -20.79
N ARG A 35 30.47 15.66 -20.66
CA ARG A 35 31.29 15.92 -19.47
C ARG A 35 32.04 17.25 -19.61
N SER A 36 32.08 18.03 -18.53
CA SER A 36 33.16 18.98 -18.19
C SER A 36 33.28 19.01 -16.66
N ARG A 37 34.17 18.20 -16.05
CA ARG A 37 35.52 18.49 -15.48
C ARG A 37 35.55 19.13 -14.06
N GLN A 38 36.04 18.30 -13.10
CA GLN A 38 36.99 18.54 -11.96
C GLN A 38 36.49 19.42 -10.76
N SER A 39 36.58 19.13 -9.44
CA SER A 39 37.24 18.17 -8.48
C SER A 39 36.82 18.59 -7.01
N PRO A 40 37.21 17.98 -5.85
CA PRO A 40 37.48 16.59 -5.40
C PRO A 40 36.63 16.22 -4.10
N PRO A 41 37.03 15.32 -3.15
CA PRO A 41 36.18 14.22 -2.64
C PRO A 41 35.59 14.46 -1.22
N HIS A 42 35.05 13.40 -0.60
CA HIS A 42 34.52 13.25 0.78
C HIS A 42 32.98 13.26 0.91
N THR A 43 32.37 12.08 0.81
CA THR A 43 31.84 11.28 1.93
C THR A 43 31.17 10.06 1.32
N SER A 44 31.55 8.88 1.79
CA SER A 44 31.12 7.56 1.32
C SER A 44 29.60 7.40 1.39
N THR A 45 28.95 7.33 0.22
CA THR A 45 27.65 6.69 0.06
C THR A 45 27.87 5.17 -0.14
N PRO A 46 27.10 4.28 0.50
CA PRO A 46 27.24 2.86 0.23
C PRO A 46 26.78 2.59 -1.21
N HIS A 47 27.61 1.86 -1.93
CA HIS A 47 27.36 1.41 -3.29
C HIS A 47 26.01 0.67 -3.36
N ARG A 48 25.09 1.18 -4.18
CA ARG A 48 23.88 0.48 -4.62
C ARG A 48 24.31 -0.78 -5.37
N GLY A 49 24.46 -1.88 -4.65
CA GLY A 49 24.88 -3.17 -5.18
C GLY A 49 23.88 -3.69 -6.20
N SER A 50 24.39 -4.09 -7.36
CA SER A 50 23.64 -4.70 -8.44
C SER A 50 23.31 -6.15 -8.08
N TRP A 51 22.20 -6.37 -7.37
CA TRP A 51 21.76 -7.70 -6.91
C TRP A 51 21.44 -8.68 -8.07
N TRP A 52 21.17 -8.16 -9.27
CA TRP A 52 20.81 -8.99 -10.43
C TRP A 52 22.01 -9.52 -11.24
N GLN A 53 23.25 -9.16 -10.89
CA GLN A 53 24.45 -9.57 -11.63
C GLN A 53 25.03 -10.93 -11.18
N HIS A 54 24.32 -11.65 -10.31
CA HIS A 54 24.62 -13.05 -9.97
C HIS A 54 23.56 -14.02 -10.51
N ALA A 55 22.78 -13.61 -11.51
CA ALA A 55 22.27 -14.58 -12.48
C ALA A 55 23.42 -14.93 -13.41
N GLY A 56 23.88 -16.19 -13.34
CA GLY A 56 25.09 -16.67 -14.00
C GLY A 56 25.20 -16.27 -15.47
N SER A 57 26.44 -16.01 -15.88
CA SER A 57 26.88 -15.87 -17.28
C SER A 57 26.11 -16.80 -18.23
N LEU A 58 25.27 -16.24 -19.09
CA LEU A 58 24.47 -16.97 -20.09
C LEU A 58 25.29 -17.35 -21.35
N TYR A 59 26.58 -17.59 -21.21
CA TYR A 59 27.44 -18.13 -22.27
C TYR A 59 27.88 -19.58 -22.01
N SER A 60 27.04 -20.38 -21.36
CA SER A 60 27.20 -21.83 -21.36
C SER A 60 26.09 -22.49 -22.17
N ARG A 61 26.45 -23.05 -23.33
CA ARG A 61 25.52 -23.61 -24.32
C ARG A 61 25.08 -25.05 -24.00
N ASN A 62 25.33 -25.54 -22.77
CA ASN A 62 24.98 -26.88 -22.30
C ASN A 62 24.65 -26.88 -20.79
N GLY A 63 23.68 -26.07 -20.36
CA GLY A 63 23.23 -26.01 -18.96
C GLY A 63 22.18 -27.07 -18.64
N SER A 64 22.58 -28.15 -17.95
CA SER A 64 21.67 -29.09 -17.30
C SER A 64 20.74 -28.35 -16.34
N TRP A 65 19.45 -28.72 -16.31
CA TRP A 65 18.48 -28.24 -15.31
C TRP A 65 18.64 -28.92 -13.93
N ASP A 66 19.69 -29.72 -13.73
CA ASP A 66 20.07 -30.23 -12.41
C ASP A 66 20.76 -29.13 -11.58
N THR A 67 19.99 -28.15 -11.14
CA THR A 67 20.35 -27.40 -9.93
C THR A 67 19.74 -28.12 -8.75
N VAL A 68 20.56 -28.93 -8.08
CA VAL A 68 20.30 -29.42 -6.71
C VAL A 68 19.92 -28.20 -5.87
N SER A 69 18.71 -28.21 -5.33
CA SER A 69 18.24 -27.20 -4.38
C SER A 69 19.13 -27.28 -3.14
N THR A 70 20.20 -26.48 -3.11
CA THR A 70 20.85 -26.15 -1.86
C THR A 70 19.81 -25.35 -1.08
N LEU A 71 19.15 -26.01 -0.13
CA LEU A 71 18.28 -25.36 0.84
C LEU A 71 18.98 -24.06 1.27
N PRO A 72 18.33 -22.89 1.09
CA PRO A 72 18.99 -21.65 1.38
C PRO A 72 19.47 -21.66 2.84
N GLU A 73 20.66 -21.15 3.08
CA GLU A 73 21.04 -20.63 4.40
C GLU A 73 19.83 -19.85 4.96
N ASP A 74 19.54 -20.07 6.24
CA ASP A 74 18.31 -19.71 6.96
C ASP A 74 17.48 -18.60 6.29
N ALA A 75 16.20 -18.85 5.96
CA ALA A 75 15.36 -17.87 5.24
C ALA A 75 15.31 -16.50 5.95
N ALA A 76 15.53 -16.48 7.27
CA ALA A 76 15.73 -15.28 8.06
C ALA A 76 16.97 -14.47 7.64
N ASP A 77 18.10 -15.12 7.34
CA ASP A 77 19.35 -14.47 6.93
C ASP A 77 19.25 -13.83 5.54
N ILE A 78 18.44 -14.40 4.66
CA ILE A 78 18.16 -13.81 3.33
C ILE A 78 17.28 -12.58 3.45
N LEU A 79 16.24 -12.66 4.29
CA LEU A 79 15.35 -11.53 4.54
C LEU A 79 16.05 -10.39 5.28
N ALA A 80 16.97 -10.69 6.20
CA ALA A 80 17.78 -9.69 6.89
C ALA A 80 18.67 -8.86 5.95
N LYS A 81 19.02 -9.40 4.77
CA LYS A 81 19.80 -8.71 3.73
C LYS A 81 18.94 -7.87 2.78
N CYS A 82 17.60 -8.00 2.86
CA CYS A 82 16.69 -7.27 1.99
C CYS A 82 16.55 -5.80 2.44
N PRO A 83 16.43 -4.83 1.51
CA PRO A 83 16.15 -3.44 1.85
C PRO A 83 14.84 -3.31 2.65
N CYS A 84 14.92 -2.60 3.77
CA CYS A 84 13.78 -2.31 4.64
C CYS A 84 13.28 -0.87 4.44
N LEU A 85 11.99 -0.67 4.70
CA LEU A 85 11.39 0.65 4.82
C LEU A 85 12.05 1.42 5.97
N PRO A 86 12.22 2.74 5.83
CA PRO A 86 12.68 3.58 6.93
C PRO A 86 11.64 3.55 8.05
N GLU A 87 12.11 3.51 9.30
CA GLU A 87 11.24 3.66 10.45
C GLU A 87 10.71 5.09 10.50
N LEU A 88 9.39 5.21 10.63
CA LEU A 88 8.73 6.50 10.73
C LEU A 88 8.65 6.91 12.21
N GLU A 89 9.55 7.79 12.62
CA GLU A 89 9.60 8.34 13.99
C GLU A 89 8.38 9.23 14.27
N GLU A 90 8.07 10.15 13.34
CA GLU A 90 6.93 11.07 13.44
C GLU A 90 5.78 10.65 12.52
N TYR A 91 4.59 10.46 13.08
CA TYR A 91 3.39 10.04 12.35
C TYR A 91 2.15 10.83 12.77
N PRO A 92 1.16 11.01 11.86
CA PRO A 92 0.09 11.99 12.04
C PRO A 92 -1.15 11.47 12.80
N TRP A 93 -1.01 10.53 13.75
CA TRP A 93 -2.10 10.06 14.64
C TRP A 93 -1.64 9.88 16.08
N THR A 94 -2.57 9.98 17.02
CA THR A 94 -2.33 9.59 18.42
C THR A 94 -2.87 8.18 18.65
N GLU A 95 -2.39 7.53 19.71
CA GLU A 95 -2.92 6.22 20.09
C GLU A 95 -4.41 6.30 20.53
N GLN A 96 -4.83 7.43 21.09
CA GLN A 96 -6.23 7.66 21.46
C GLN A 96 -7.13 7.65 20.21
N GLU A 97 -6.76 8.37 19.16
CA GLU A 97 -7.56 8.42 17.93
C GLU A 97 -7.62 7.04 17.26
N LEU A 98 -6.51 6.28 17.25
CA LEU A 98 -6.54 4.91 16.74
C LEU A 98 -7.50 4.03 17.53
N ARG A 99 -7.54 4.18 18.87
CA ARG A 99 -8.51 3.46 19.71
C ARG A 99 -9.94 3.85 19.39
N GLU A 100 -10.21 5.11 19.06
CA GLU A 100 -11.52 5.58 18.60
C GLU A 100 -11.88 5.03 17.21
N VAL A 101 -10.93 4.93 16.28
CA VAL A 101 -11.14 4.28 14.97
C VAL A 101 -11.48 2.81 15.16
N VAL A 102 -10.71 2.09 15.97
CA VAL A 102 -10.95 0.66 16.27
C VAL A 102 -12.34 0.46 16.88
N ARG A 103 -12.81 1.35 17.76
CA ARG A 103 -14.16 1.30 18.34
C ARG A 103 -15.28 1.38 17.31
N LYS A 104 -15.07 1.97 16.13
CA LYS A 104 -16.07 1.98 15.05
C LYS A 104 -16.31 0.60 14.45
N VAL A 105 -15.32 -0.28 14.52
CA VAL A 105 -15.35 -1.63 13.95
C VAL A 105 -15.80 -2.67 14.96
N VAL A 106 -15.52 -2.42 16.24
CA VAL A 106 -15.84 -3.30 17.36
C VAL A 106 -17.35 -3.34 17.61
N SER A 107 -17.93 -4.55 17.60
CA SER A 107 -19.28 -4.81 18.13
C SER A 107 -19.28 -4.81 19.66
N SER A 108 -20.44 -4.64 20.29
CA SER A 108 -20.60 -4.52 21.76
C SER A 108 -19.83 -5.54 22.60
N ASP A 109 -19.60 -6.74 22.07
CA ASP A 109 -19.06 -7.89 22.82
C ASP A 109 -17.56 -8.17 22.57
N ALA A 110 -16.91 -7.38 21.71
CA ALA A 110 -15.49 -7.54 21.39
C ALA A 110 -14.65 -6.37 21.93
N SER A 111 -13.35 -6.56 22.09
CA SER A 111 -12.46 -5.50 22.55
C SER A 111 -11.06 -5.64 21.98
N PHE A 112 -10.27 -4.56 22.04
CA PHE A 112 -8.85 -4.54 21.66
C PHE A 112 -8.00 -4.26 22.89
N THR A 113 -6.91 -5.01 23.02
CA THR A 113 -5.86 -4.70 23.99
C THR A 113 -5.10 -3.43 23.60
N GLY A 114 -4.48 -2.76 24.58
CA GLY A 114 -3.61 -1.61 24.31
C GLY A 114 -2.44 -1.97 23.38
N ASP A 115 -1.84 -3.13 23.60
CA ASP A 115 -0.73 -3.63 22.78
C ASP A 115 -1.15 -3.91 21.33
N ALA A 116 -2.38 -4.38 21.10
CA ALA A 116 -2.91 -4.53 19.75
C ALA A 116 -3.09 -3.18 19.04
N VAL A 117 -3.55 -2.14 19.76
CA VAL A 117 -3.65 -0.78 19.20
C VAL A 117 -2.27 -0.21 18.89
N HIS A 118 -1.29 -0.44 19.77
CA HIS A 118 0.10 -0.07 19.51
C HIS A 118 0.65 -0.79 18.28
N ARG A 119 0.41 -2.10 18.16
CA ARG A 119 0.83 -2.90 17.02
C ARG A 119 0.19 -2.44 15.71
N LEU A 120 -1.11 -2.13 15.73
CA LEU A 120 -1.82 -1.52 14.60
C LEU A 120 -1.14 -0.22 14.15
N SER A 121 -0.74 0.64 15.10
CA SER A 121 0.01 1.87 14.80
C SER A 121 1.29 1.58 14.02
N VAL A 122 2.10 0.61 14.45
CA VAL A 122 3.34 0.22 13.78
C VAL A 122 3.08 -0.26 12.34
N LEU A 123 2.06 -1.08 12.14
CA LEU A 123 1.68 -1.59 10.81
C LEU A 123 1.24 -0.44 9.89
N LEU A 124 0.40 0.47 10.37
CA LEU A 124 -0.09 1.62 9.60
C LEU A 124 1.01 2.59 9.18
N ARG A 125 2.09 2.73 9.97
CA ARG A 125 3.25 3.54 9.57
C ARG A 125 3.89 3.01 8.30
N ARG A 126 3.99 1.69 8.13
CA ARG A 126 4.56 1.06 6.93
C ARG A 126 3.70 1.36 5.70
N ALA A 127 2.38 1.23 5.83
CA ALA A 127 1.45 1.60 4.77
C ALA A 127 1.53 3.10 4.43
N LEU A 128 1.60 3.98 5.44
CA LEU A 128 1.72 5.43 5.23
C LEU A 128 3.00 5.77 4.47
N VAL A 129 4.16 5.18 4.82
CA VAL A 129 5.42 5.40 4.11
C VAL A 129 5.32 4.98 2.65
N ARG A 130 4.70 3.82 2.36
CA ARG A 130 4.52 3.36 0.98
C ARG A 130 3.63 4.29 0.16
N ILE A 131 2.45 4.63 0.69
CA ILE A 131 1.49 5.52 0.01
C ILE A 131 2.11 6.90 -0.20
N SER A 132 2.81 7.44 0.79
CA SER A 132 3.41 8.78 0.71
C SER A 132 4.58 8.85 -0.27
N ARG A 133 5.46 7.84 -0.31
CA ARG A 133 6.54 7.75 -1.30
C ARG A 133 5.99 7.70 -2.73
N GLU A 134 4.93 6.93 -2.94
CA GLU A 134 4.30 6.84 -4.26
C GLU A 134 3.58 8.15 -4.63
N ALA A 135 2.88 8.77 -3.67
CA ALA A 135 2.27 10.08 -3.88
C ALA A 135 3.34 11.16 -4.18
N GLN A 136 4.50 11.08 -3.53
CA GLN A 136 5.64 11.95 -3.79
C GLN A 136 6.15 11.77 -5.21
N ARG A 137 6.40 10.52 -5.63
CA ARG A 137 6.82 10.16 -6.99
C ARG A 137 5.86 10.72 -8.05
N LEU A 138 4.55 10.56 -7.84
CA LEU A 138 3.51 11.09 -8.74
C LEU A 138 3.45 12.62 -8.76
N SER A 139 3.82 13.26 -7.64
CA SER A 139 3.81 14.72 -7.49
C SER A 139 5.05 15.41 -8.08
N GLU A 140 6.09 14.67 -8.49
CA GLU A 140 7.37 15.23 -8.97
C GLU A 140 7.20 16.11 -10.21
N LEU A 141 6.37 15.66 -11.16
CA LEU A 141 6.16 16.34 -12.43
C LEU A 141 5.58 17.75 -12.25
N HIS A 142 4.58 17.89 -11.39
CA HIS A 142 3.83 19.14 -11.21
C HIS A 142 4.20 19.91 -9.94
N ARG A 143 5.11 19.37 -9.12
CA ARG A 143 5.52 19.94 -7.82
C ARG A 143 4.34 20.28 -6.90
N ARG A 144 3.25 19.53 -7.03
CA ARG A 144 2.05 19.64 -6.22
C ARG A 144 1.48 18.25 -5.93
N CYS A 145 0.99 18.06 -4.72
CA CYS A 145 0.24 16.89 -4.31
C CYS A 145 -1.22 17.31 -4.11
N THR A 146 -2.12 16.77 -4.95
CA THR A 146 -3.56 16.96 -4.86
C THR A 146 -4.24 15.64 -4.48
N ARG A 147 -5.58 15.64 -4.40
CA ARG A 147 -6.35 14.41 -4.20
C ARG A 147 -6.07 13.34 -5.27
N LEU A 148 -5.71 13.76 -6.49
CA LEU A 148 -5.49 12.85 -7.61
C LEU A 148 -4.21 12.04 -7.42
N GLU A 149 -3.11 12.67 -7.02
CA GLU A 149 -1.85 11.98 -6.75
C GLU A 149 -2.01 10.99 -5.58
N VAL A 150 -2.74 11.37 -4.52
CA VAL A 150 -3.01 10.48 -3.38
C VAL A 150 -3.88 9.29 -3.78
N GLN A 151 -4.99 9.51 -4.51
CA GLN A 151 -5.86 8.41 -4.95
C GLN A 151 -5.16 7.46 -5.92
N SER A 152 -4.31 7.98 -6.81
CA SER A 152 -3.49 7.15 -7.70
C SER A 152 -2.44 6.36 -6.93
N ALA A 153 -1.76 6.97 -5.95
CA ALA A 153 -0.81 6.27 -5.09
C ALA A 153 -1.46 5.11 -4.32
N VAL A 154 -2.66 5.34 -3.77
CA VAL A 154 -3.43 4.31 -3.08
C VAL A 154 -3.75 3.13 -3.99
N ARG A 155 -4.16 3.37 -5.24
CA ARG A 155 -4.43 2.31 -6.22
C ARG A 155 -3.19 1.53 -6.67
N LEU A 156 -2.02 2.17 -6.64
CA LEU A 156 -0.75 1.52 -7.00
C LEU A 156 -0.15 0.71 -5.85
N VAL A 157 -0.41 1.14 -4.61
CA VAL A 157 0.19 0.53 -3.41
C VAL A 157 -0.70 -0.53 -2.77
N LEU A 158 -2.03 -0.35 -2.77
CA LEU A 158 -2.95 -1.28 -2.13
C LEU A 158 -3.45 -2.34 -3.12
N SER A 159 -3.96 -3.47 -2.62
CA SER A 159 -4.75 -4.40 -3.42
C SER A 159 -5.99 -3.70 -3.98
N TRP A 160 -6.57 -4.24 -5.05
CA TRP A 160 -7.79 -3.70 -5.66
C TRP A 160 -8.92 -3.50 -4.63
N GLY A 161 -9.20 -4.51 -3.79
CA GLY A 161 -10.27 -4.44 -2.79
C GLY A 161 -10.05 -3.35 -1.75
N LEU A 162 -8.84 -3.24 -1.20
CA LEU A 162 -8.48 -2.20 -0.24
C LEU A 162 -8.45 -0.80 -0.87
N ALA A 163 -7.97 -0.70 -2.11
CA ALA A 163 -7.91 0.56 -2.84
C ALA A 163 -9.30 1.14 -3.07
N GLU A 164 -10.26 0.33 -3.53
CA GLU A 164 -11.64 0.79 -3.78
C GLU A 164 -12.33 1.26 -2.50
N LYS A 165 -12.12 0.56 -1.37
CA LYS A 165 -12.62 0.99 -0.05
C LYS A 165 -12.01 2.32 0.38
N CYS A 166 -10.68 2.44 0.31
CA CYS A 166 -9.96 3.65 0.68
C CYS A 166 -10.37 4.85 -0.17
N VAL A 167 -10.45 4.68 -1.50
CA VAL A 167 -10.86 5.75 -2.42
C VAL A 167 -12.31 6.15 -2.17
N SER A 168 -13.21 5.20 -1.95
CA SER A 168 -14.62 5.48 -1.62
C SER A 168 -14.75 6.29 -0.33
N SER A 169 -14.01 5.91 0.72
CA SER A 169 -13.93 6.66 1.97
C SER A 169 -13.39 8.08 1.77
N ALA A 170 -12.33 8.23 0.96
CA ALA A 170 -11.76 9.53 0.62
C ALA A 170 -12.73 10.44 -0.14
N VAL A 171 -13.48 9.90 -1.11
CA VAL A 171 -14.51 10.66 -1.85
C VAL A 171 -15.64 11.10 -0.91
N LYS A 172 -16.10 10.21 -0.02
CA LYS A 172 -17.08 10.53 1.02
C LYS A 172 -16.60 11.68 1.92
N ALA A 173 -15.37 11.58 2.43
CA ALA A 173 -14.79 12.60 3.32
C ALA A 173 -14.66 13.97 2.65
N VAL A 174 -14.19 14.02 1.40
CA VAL A 174 -14.13 15.26 0.62
C VAL A 174 -15.53 15.83 0.37
N SER A 175 -16.52 14.97 0.10
CA SER A 175 -17.89 15.41 -0.13
C SER A 175 -18.50 16.04 1.12
N LEU A 176 -18.34 15.42 2.29
CA LEU A 176 -18.76 15.98 3.58
C LEU A 176 -18.07 17.32 3.86
N HIS A 177 -16.78 17.42 3.56
CA HIS A 177 -16.04 18.67 3.73
C HIS A 177 -16.64 19.81 2.90
N CYS A 178 -16.97 19.56 1.64
CA CYS A 178 -17.58 20.53 0.73
C CYS A 178 -19.02 20.90 1.13
N MET A 179 -19.80 19.95 1.65
CA MET A 179 -21.18 20.18 2.09
C MET A 179 -21.27 20.96 3.40
N THR A 180 -20.23 20.90 4.23
CA THR A 180 -20.20 21.63 5.51
C THR A 180 -19.93 23.12 5.27
N SER A 181 -21.00 23.89 5.09
CA SER A 181 -20.99 25.35 4.88
C SER A 181 -21.77 26.08 5.99
N GLY A 182 -21.43 27.36 6.25
CA GLY A 182 -22.10 28.22 7.23
C GLY A 182 -21.35 28.40 8.56
N ASP A 183 -21.95 29.11 9.51
CA ASP A 183 -21.33 29.41 10.82
C ASP A 183 -21.06 28.15 11.67
N THR A 184 -21.84 27.09 11.48
CA THR A 184 -21.60 25.77 12.10
C THR A 184 -20.28 25.14 11.63
N ALA A 185 -19.82 25.44 10.40
CA ALA A 185 -18.55 24.96 9.87
C ALA A 185 -17.33 25.60 10.56
N ARG A 186 -17.48 26.81 11.12
CA ARG A 186 -16.42 27.50 11.87
C ARG A 186 -16.27 26.95 13.30
N GLN A 187 -17.35 26.40 13.84
CA GLN A 187 -17.38 25.81 15.18
C GLN A 187 -16.88 24.36 15.20
N GLN A 188 -16.83 23.69 14.05
CA GLN A 188 -16.37 22.30 13.92
C GLN A 188 -14.90 22.22 13.45
N GLY A 189 -14.14 21.30 14.05
CA GLY A 189 -12.77 21.00 13.61
C GLY A 189 -12.71 20.42 12.18
N LYS A 190 -11.59 20.62 11.47
CA LYS A 190 -11.42 20.16 10.08
C LYS A 190 -11.75 18.67 9.88
N SER A 191 -11.36 17.80 10.80
CA SER A 191 -11.69 16.36 10.75
C SER A 191 -13.17 16.07 10.95
N ALA A 192 -13.82 16.75 11.90
CA ALA A 192 -15.24 16.59 12.15
C ALA A 192 -16.08 16.93 10.90
N ARG A 193 -15.69 17.98 10.16
CA ARG A 193 -16.32 18.35 8.89
C ARG A 193 -16.16 17.29 7.79
N CYS A 194 -15.16 16.41 7.91
CA CYS A 194 -14.92 15.32 6.97
C CYS A 194 -15.51 13.98 7.46
N GLY A 195 -16.10 13.94 8.67
CA GLY A 195 -16.55 12.70 9.30
C GLY A 195 -15.40 11.75 9.70
N LEU A 196 -14.20 12.27 9.89
CA LEU A 196 -13.00 11.50 10.20
C LEU A 196 -12.65 11.60 11.68
N THR A 197 -12.14 10.51 12.26
CA THR A 197 -11.60 10.49 13.62
C THR A 197 -10.15 10.96 13.63
N LEU A 198 -9.35 10.59 12.64
CA LEU A 198 -7.96 11.03 12.52
C LEU A 198 -7.88 12.53 12.17
N SER A 199 -6.83 13.21 12.65
CA SER A 199 -6.67 14.65 12.43
C SER A 199 -6.16 14.99 11.04
N VAL A 200 -7.04 15.51 10.17
CA VAL A 200 -6.70 16.03 8.84
C VAL A 200 -5.62 17.11 8.93
N GLY A 201 -5.66 17.93 9.99
CA GLY A 201 -4.65 18.97 10.21
C GLY A 201 -3.26 18.41 10.51
N ARG A 202 -3.17 17.29 11.26
CA ARG A 202 -1.88 16.64 11.54
C ARG A 202 -1.34 15.92 10.32
N PHE A 203 -2.19 15.27 9.52
CA PHE A 203 -1.80 14.73 8.23
C PHE A 203 -1.31 15.81 7.25
N PHE A 204 -2.02 16.94 7.15
CA PHE A 204 -1.59 18.05 6.30
C PHE A 204 -0.20 18.57 6.71
N ARG A 205 0.00 18.82 8.00
CA ARG A 205 1.29 19.30 8.52
C ARG A 205 2.40 18.28 8.26
N TRP A 206 2.14 17.01 8.59
CA TRP A 206 3.07 15.90 8.37
C TRP A 206 3.47 15.78 6.90
N MET A 207 2.52 15.89 5.95
CA MET A 207 2.82 15.84 4.50
C MET A 207 3.74 17.00 4.06
N VAL A 208 3.61 18.17 4.68
CA VAL A 208 4.46 19.33 4.40
C VAL A 208 5.85 19.15 5.02
N GLU A 209 5.92 18.71 6.28
CA GLU A 209 7.17 18.48 7.03
C GLU A 209 8.02 17.37 6.39
N THR A 210 7.40 16.26 6.00
CA THR A 210 8.05 15.13 5.32
C THR A 210 8.27 15.36 3.82
N ARG A 211 7.90 16.53 3.30
CA ARG A 211 8.12 16.93 1.90
C ARG A 211 7.53 15.96 0.87
N VAL A 212 6.32 15.44 1.12
CA VAL A 212 5.57 14.66 0.12
C VAL A 212 5.46 15.44 -1.20
N SER A 213 5.25 16.75 -1.12
CA SER A 213 5.46 17.66 -2.25
C SER A 213 5.77 19.07 -1.78
N VAL A 214 6.27 19.91 -2.69
CA VAL A 214 6.51 21.34 -2.41
C VAL A 214 5.20 22.08 -2.08
N ARG A 215 4.10 21.67 -2.73
CA ARG A 215 2.77 22.22 -2.49
C ARG A 215 1.79 21.08 -2.18
N VAL A 216 1.21 21.07 -0.98
CA VAL A 216 0.20 20.08 -0.59
C VAL A 216 -1.17 20.76 -0.59
N HIS A 217 -2.11 20.20 -1.33
CA HIS A 217 -3.51 20.66 -1.34
C HIS A 217 -4.26 20.12 -0.13
N GLU A 218 -5.23 20.87 0.41
CA GLU A 218 -6.01 20.44 1.58
C GLU A 218 -6.74 19.11 1.34
N TYR A 219 -7.37 18.94 0.17
CA TYR A 219 -8.00 17.67 -0.21
C TYR A 219 -7.03 16.50 -0.36
N ALA A 220 -5.74 16.74 -0.59
CA ALA A 220 -4.75 15.66 -0.57
C ALA A 220 -4.63 15.10 0.86
N ALA A 221 -4.56 15.98 1.86
CA ALA A 221 -4.53 15.59 3.27
C ALA A 221 -5.84 14.92 3.71
N VAL A 222 -7.00 15.43 3.28
CA VAL A 222 -8.31 14.78 3.55
C VAL A 222 -8.32 13.35 2.99
N CYS A 223 -7.92 13.18 1.72
CA CYS A 223 -7.88 11.85 1.10
C CYS A 223 -6.91 10.91 1.81
N LEU A 224 -5.69 11.37 2.13
CA LEU A 224 -4.71 10.51 2.82
C LEU A 224 -5.19 10.10 4.21
N THR A 225 -5.77 11.04 4.96
CA THR A 225 -6.35 10.77 6.29
C THR A 225 -7.45 9.72 6.20
N ALA A 226 -8.40 9.89 5.27
CA ALA A 226 -9.52 8.97 5.07
C ALA A 226 -9.06 7.57 4.63
N CYS A 227 -8.06 7.48 3.76
CA CYS A 227 -7.49 6.22 3.32
C CYS A 227 -6.79 5.49 4.49
N VAL A 228 -5.99 6.19 5.30
CA VAL A 228 -5.33 5.56 6.46
C VAL A 228 -6.33 5.15 7.54
N GLU A 229 -7.38 5.95 7.77
CA GLU A 229 -8.47 5.58 8.68
C GLU A 229 -9.22 4.34 8.19
N SER A 230 -9.58 4.30 6.90
CA SER A 230 -10.22 3.13 6.28
C SER A 230 -9.34 1.89 6.32
N LEU A 231 -8.02 2.03 6.10
CA LEU A 231 -7.08 0.93 6.22
C LEU A 231 -6.97 0.44 7.67
N ALA A 232 -6.98 1.34 8.65
CA ALA A 232 -6.99 0.98 10.06
C ALA A 232 -8.25 0.17 10.42
N GLU A 233 -9.41 0.58 9.91
CA GLU A 233 -10.67 -0.15 10.08
C GLU A 233 -10.60 -1.57 9.46
N GLU A 234 -10.00 -1.71 8.27
CA GLU A 234 -9.85 -2.99 7.58
C GLU A 234 -8.88 -3.96 8.28
N VAL A 235 -7.78 -3.46 8.82
CA VAL A 235 -6.82 -4.26 9.60
C VAL A 235 -7.45 -4.67 10.93
N ALA A 236 -8.11 -3.75 11.63
CA ALA A 236 -8.83 -4.05 12.86
C ALA A 236 -9.98 -5.05 12.64
N GLY A 237 -10.74 -4.91 11.56
CA GLY A 237 -11.82 -5.82 11.19
C GLY A 237 -11.35 -7.24 10.98
N ARG A 238 -10.21 -7.44 10.31
CA ARG A 238 -9.59 -8.77 10.14
C ARG A 238 -9.06 -9.35 11.45
N GLY A 239 -8.49 -8.51 12.32
CA GLY A 239 -8.11 -8.92 13.68
C GLY A 239 -9.31 -9.40 14.51
N LEU A 240 -10.45 -8.70 14.42
CA LEU A 240 -11.70 -9.11 15.06
C LEU A 240 -12.25 -10.42 14.50
N GLN A 241 -12.22 -10.60 13.18
CA GLN A 241 -12.64 -11.85 12.55
C GLN A 241 -11.76 -13.02 13.00
N ALA A 242 -10.44 -12.83 13.05
CA ALA A 242 -9.51 -13.84 13.56
C ALA A 242 -9.78 -14.19 15.03
N ALA A 243 -10.04 -13.20 15.88
CA ALA A 243 -10.39 -13.44 17.28
C ALA A 243 -11.71 -14.20 17.45
N ARG A 244 -12.72 -13.92 16.62
CA ARG A 244 -13.99 -14.67 16.62
C ARG A 244 -13.79 -16.12 16.21
N LEU A 245 -13.02 -16.36 15.14
CA LEU A 245 -12.70 -17.71 14.67
C LEU A 245 -11.90 -18.50 15.71
N ALA A 246 -10.95 -17.85 16.39
CA ALA A 246 -10.20 -18.49 17.49
C ALA A 246 -11.12 -18.88 18.65
N ALA A 247 -12.05 -18.00 19.04
CA ALA A 247 -13.02 -18.29 20.10
C ALA A 247 -13.96 -19.46 19.73
N GLU A 248 -14.40 -19.55 18.47
CA GLU A 248 -15.24 -20.66 17.98
C GLU A 248 -14.51 -22.01 18.04
N LEU A 249 -13.20 -22.04 17.78
CA LEU A 249 -12.37 -23.25 17.83
C LEU A 249 -12.06 -23.70 19.26
N GLU A 250 -11.95 -22.76 20.21
CA GLU A 250 -11.61 -23.06 21.61
C GLU A 250 -12.82 -23.49 22.47
N GLY A 251 -14.07 -23.25 22.03
CA GLY A 251 -15.25 -23.86 22.66
C GLY A 251 -16.59 -23.18 22.34
N GLY A 252 -17.57 -23.97 21.88
CA GLY A 252 -18.96 -23.56 21.67
C GLY A 252 -19.69 -23.07 22.94
N PRO A 253 -20.93 -22.56 22.81
CA PRO A 253 -21.50 -21.51 23.66
C PRO A 253 -21.55 -21.93 25.13
N VAL A 254 -20.64 -21.37 25.92
CA VAL A 254 -20.77 -21.30 27.37
C VAL A 254 -21.29 -19.90 27.68
N ASP A 255 -22.43 -19.85 28.37
CA ASP A 255 -23.20 -18.66 28.75
C ASP A 255 -22.38 -17.37 28.90
N GLY A 256 -22.69 -16.38 28.05
CA GLY A 256 -22.29 -14.98 28.28
C GLY A 256 -20.81 -14.63 28.12
N VAL A 257 -20.00 -15.50 27.50
CA VAL A 257 -18.57 -15.24 27.31
C VAL A 257 -18.34 -14.13 26.29
N THR A 258 -17.92 -12.96 26.80
CA THR A 258 -17.23 -11.89 26.06
C THR A 258 -16.22 -12.49 25.09
N CYS A 259 -16.28 -12.12 23.81
CA CYS A 259 -15.27 -12.52 22.83
C CYS A 259 -13.87 -12.16 23.35
N CYS A 260 -12.92 -13.09 23.22
CA CYS A 260 -11.53 -12.86 23.61
C CYS A 260 -11.03 -11.54 22.98
N PRO A 261 -10.36 -10.67 23.75
CA PRO A 261 -9.87 -9.41 23.24
C PRO A 261 -8.84 -9.66 22.12
N VAL A 262 -8.84 -8.80 21.10
CA VAL A 262 -7.81 -8.85 20.05
C VAL A 262 -6.47 -8.48 20.68
N THR A 263 -5.55 -9.44 20.71
CA THR A 263 -4.16 -9.28 21.15
C THR A 263 -3.27 -8.88 19.98
N ALA A 264 -2.06 -8.38 20.27
CA ALA A 264 -1.09 -8.06 19.22
C ALA A 264 -0.71 -9.30 18.38
N GLU A 265 -0.61 -10.47 19.01
CA GLU A 265 -0.31 -11.74 18.34
C GLU A 265 -1.43 -12.17 17.39
N LEU A 266 -2.70 -12.06 17.82
CA LEU A 266 -3.85 -12.35 16.95
C LEU A 266 -3.92 -11.38 15.77
N LEU A 267 -3.62 -10.09 16.00
CA LEU A 267 -3.58 -9.09 14.94
C LEU A 267 -2.47 -9.42 13.91
N ASP A 268 -1.29 -9.81 14.38
CA ASP A 268 -0.19 -10.23 13.52
C ASP A 268 -0.52 -11.52 12.76
N GLY A 269 -1.14 -12.49 13.41
CA GLY A 269 -1.64 -13.70 12.76
C GLY A 269 -2.63 -13.37 11.64
N ALA A 270 -3.59 -12.47 11.91
CA ALA A 270 -4.56 -12.03 10.92
C ALA A 270 -3.90 -11.34 9.71
N VAL A 271 -2.96 -10.44 9.95
CA VAL A 271 -2.17 -9.78 8.88
C VAL A 271 -1.33 -10.78 8.11
N ASN A 272 -0.74 -11.75 8.82
CA ASN A 272 0.16 -12.72 8.20
C ASN A 272 -0.55 -13.73 7.29
N ASN A 273 -1.82 -14.01 7.60
CA ASN A 273 -2.67 -14.93 6.85
C ASN A 273 -3.49 -14.24 5.74
N ASP A 274 -3.46 -12.90 5.65
CA ASP A 274 -4.23 -12.15 4.67
C ASP A 274 -3.37 -11.72 3.47
N ALA A 275 -3.76 -12.15 2.26
CA ALA A 275 -3.02 -11.88 1.04
C ALA A 275 -3.06 -10.40 0.61
N GLU A 276 -4.06 -9.61 1.03
CA GLU A 276 -4.12 -8.18 0.73
C GLU A 276 -3.22 -7.37 1.68
N LEU A 277 -3.10 -7.80 2.94
CA LEU A 277 -2.37 -7.08 3.99
C LEU A 277 -0.91 -7.48 4.13
N TRP A 278 -0.57 -8.75 3.88
CA TRP A 278 0.76 -9.29 4.21
C TRP A 278 1.88 -8.44 3.63
N GLY A 279 1.92 -8.27 2.30
CA GLY A 279 3.00 -7.56 1.62
C GLY A 279 3.04 -6.07 1.96
N LEU A 280 1.87 -5.44 2.05
CA LEU A 280 1.71 -4.03 2.35
C LEU A 280 2.31 -3.67 3.72
N LEU A 281 2.05 -4.50 4.72
CA LEU A 281 2.39 -4.23 6.12
C LEU A 281 3.72 -4.84 6.56
N GLN A 282 4.46 -5.50 5.66
CA GLN A 282 5.83 -5.95 5.94
C GLN A 282 6.84 -4.79 5.91
N ALA A 283 7.95 -4.99 6.62
CA ALA A 283 9.05 -4.04 6.68
C ALA A 283 9.85 -3.95 5.36
N TYR A 284 9.79 -4.94 4.49
CA TYR A 284 10.64 -5.01 3.29
C TYR A 284 10.15 -4.12 2.15
N GLU A 285 11.01 -3.28 1.60
CA GLU A 285 10.63 -2.22 0.65
C GLU A 285 9.92 -2.73 -0.61
N HIS A 286 10.35 -3.87 -1.15
CA HIS A 286 9.88 -4.43 -2.42
C HIS A 286 8.47 -5.08 -2.35
N LEU A 287 7.93 -5.30 -1.16
CA LEU A 287 6.62 -5.93 -0.99
C LEU A 287 5.50 -4.89 -1.12
N ILE A 288 4.51 -5.13 -1.97
CA ILE A 288 3.41 -4.17 -2.20
C ILE A 288 2.06 -4.83 -1.87
N CYS A 289 1.86 -6.07 -2.30
CA CYS A 289 0.72 -6.93 -1.93
C CYS A 289 1.20 -8.37 -1.72
N GLY A 290 0.36 -9.19 -1.10
CA GLY A 290 0.77 -10.42 -0.43
C GLY A 290 0.95 -11.67 -1.30
N LYS A 291 1.21 -12.74 -0.56
CA LYS A 291 1.57 -14.10 -0.96
C LYS A 291 0.40 -14.77 -1.69
N ASN A 292 0.66 -15.38 -2.84
CA ASN A 292 -0.36 -16.14 -3.58
C ASN A 292 -1.00 -17.16 -2.62
N ALA A 293 -2.33 -17.18 -2.53
CA ALA A 293 -3.06 -18.26 -1.86
C ALA A 293 -2.77 -19.56 -2.64
N ASN A 294 -2.23 -20.56 -1.96
CA ASN A 294 -2.21 -21.95 -2.45
C ASN A 294 -3.55 -22.61 -2.12
#